data_AF-A0A950GBC0-F1
#
_entry.id   AF-A0A950GBC0-F1
#
_cell.length_a   1.000
_cell.length_b   1.000
_cell.length_c   1.000
_cell.angle_alpha   90.00
_cell.angle_beta   90.00
_cell.angle_gamma   90.00
#
_symmetry.space_group_name_H-M   'P 1'
#
loop_
_entity.id
_entity.type
_entity.pdbx_description
1 polymer ?
#
loop_
_entity_poly.entity_id
_entity_poly.type
_entity_poly.pdbx_seq_one_letter_code
_entity_poly.pdbx_strand_id
1 'polypeptide(L)'
;MEWPCPQPKCFVEDFALILSGLWSAIAPWQVDAGADLPSVAQAMKRVNRLRLRFLALVAAFRAGRLRPPRPGRHGGGAKGNRPKPVRLPSKFGWMLRYGSEVACRRSQLEHWLTTNAEAAALIAEVPQSRRILRPLCHMLGIELPEAPRLPPRPKRKRQRTRKPERDGAGSGSAEGSARSRAVSPRAATGKPTKAEILSWMPGQKRPMPWSRSPARNKPPPLIRPTSKMA
;
A
#
# COMPACT_ATOMS: atom_id res chain seq x y z
N MET A 1 -40.07 -12.22 -26.13
CA MET A 1 -39.42 -11.20 -25.29
C MET A 1 -38.11 -11.77 -24.79
N GLU A 2 -37.05 -11.62 -25.56
CA GLU A 2 -35.70 -11.96 -25.12
C GLU A 2 -35.24 -10.86 -24.18
N TRP A 3 -35.19 -11.14 -22.88
CA TRP A 3 -34.52 -10.25 -21.94
C TRP A 3 -33.05 -10.20 -22.36
N PRO A 4 -32.47 -9.02 -22.65
CA PRO A 4 -31.05 -8.93 -22.92
C PRO A 4 -30.35 -9.50 -21.69
N CYS A 5 -29.70 -10.67 -21.86
CA CYS A 5 -28.87 -11.26 -20.82
C CYS A 5 -27.92 -10.14 -20.35
N PRO A 6 -27.98 -9.74 -19.07
CA PRO A 6 -27.08 -8.72 -18.57
C PRO A 6 -25.68 -9.18 -18.92
N GLN A 7 -24.97 -8.38 -19.72
CA GLN A 7 -23.59 -8.66 -20.10
C GLN A 7 -22.87 -9.10 -18.83
N PRO A 8 -22.17 -10.25 -18.83
CA PRO A 8 -21.51 -10.74 -17.63
C PRO A 8 -20.63 -9.61 -17.13
N LYS A 9 -21.01 -9.03 -15.97
CA LYS A 9 -20.24 -7.95 -15.36
C LYS A 9 -18.81 -8.45 -15.28
N CYS A 10 -17.87 -7.67 -15.78
CA CYS A 10 -16.52 -8.20 -15.85
C CYS A 10 -16.05 -8.48 -14.43
N PHE A 11 -15.45 -9.65 -14.15
CA PHE A 11 -15.10 -10.07 -12.79
C PHE A 11 -14.29 -9.03 -11.98
N VAL A 12 -13.59 -8.14 -12.70
CA VAL A 12 -12.82 -7.00 -12.19
C VAL A 12 -13.70 -5.93 -11.57
N GLU A 13 -14.85 -5.64 -12.18
CA GLU A 13 -15.84 -4.69 -11.65
C GLU A 13 -16.43 -5.21 -10.35
N ASP A 14 -16.81 -6.48 -10.27
CA ASP A 14 -17.34 -7.08 -9.05
C ASP A 14 -16.32 -7.00 -7.91
N PHE A 15 -15.05 -7.33 -8.18
CA PHE A 15 -13.98 -7.16 -7.21
C PHE A 15 -13.79 -5.70 -6.77
N ALA A 16 -13.82 -4.76 -7.72
CA ALA A 16 -13.70 -3.33 -7.43
C ALA A 16 -14.90 -2.81 -6.62
N LEU A 17 -16.10 -3.30 -6.88
CA LEU A 17 -17.32 -3.00 -6.12
C LEU A 17 -17.23 -3.53 -4.69
N ILE A 18 -16.81 -4.79 -4.51
CA ILE A 18 -16.61 -5.39 -3.19
C ILE A 18 -15.59 -4.58 -2.37
N LEU A 19 -14.46 -4.21 -2.96
CA LEU A 19 -13.45 -3.39 -2.28
C LEU A 19 -13.88 -1.95 -2.02
N SER A 20 -14.71 -1.37 -2.90
CA SER A 20 -15.29 -0.05 -2.67
C SER A 20 -16.33 -0.10 -1.55
N GLY A 21 -17.15 -1.15 -1.50
CA GLY A 21 -18.06 -1.41 -0.39
C GLY A 21 -17.33 -1.64 0.94
N LEU A 22 -16.20 -2.36 0.92
CA LEU A 22 -15.35 -2.55 2.09
C LEU A 22 -14.74 -1.23 2.56
N TRP A 23 -14.33 -0.37 1.64
CA TRP A 23 -13.85 0.97 1.96
C TRP A 23 -14.91 1.80 2.66
N SER A 24 -16.11 1.84 2.07
CA SER A 24 -17.26 2.58 2.63
C SER A 24 -17.65 2.07 4.01
N ALA A 25 -17.58 0.76 4.26
CA ALA A 25 -17.87 0.18 5.57
C ALA A 25 -16.86 0.57 6.67
N ILE A 26 -15.60 0.83 6.30
CA ILE A 26 -14.54 1.22 7.25
C ILE A 26 -14.53 2.74 7.46
N ALA A 27 -15.00 3.53 6.50
CA ALA A 27 -14.89 4.99 6.53
C ALA A 27 -15.57 5.66 7.76
N PRO A 28 -16.79 5.27 8.19
CA PRO A 28 -17.43 5.84 9.38
C PRO A 28 -16.55 5.74 10.64
N TRP A 29 -15.81 4.64 10.78
CA TRP A 29 -14.92 4.42 11.92
C TRP A 29 -13.79 5.43 12.00
N GLN A 30 -13.49 6.20 10.95
CA GLN A 30 -12.51 7.30 11.08
C GLN A 30 -12.98 8.41 12.02
N VAL A 31 -14.30 8.65 12.09
CA VAL A 31 -14.86 9.69 12.95
C VAL A 31 -14.83 9.24 14.41
N ASP A 32 -15.10 7.97 14.66
CA ASP A 32 -15.23 7.41 16.01
C ASP A 32 -13.92 6.81 16.58
N ALA A 33 -12.88 6.66 15.75
CA ALA A 33 -11.69 5.88 16.14
C ALA A 33 -10.88 6.47 17.30
N GLY A 34 -10.99 7.75 17.62
CA GLY A 34 -10.18 8.37 18.68
C GLY A 34 -8.69 8.00 18.58
N ALA A 35 -8.16 7.30 19.59
CA ALA A 35 -6.78 6.82 19.64
C ALA A 35 -6.41 5.78 18.55
N ASP A 36 -7.39 5.07 17.97
CA ASP A 36 -7.20 4.07 16.92
C ASP A 36 -7.14 4.66 15.50
N LEU A 37 -7.31 5.98 15.34
CA LEU A 37 -7.32 6.65 14.04
C LEU A 37 -6.10 6.31 13.16
N PRO A 38 -4.85 6.24 13.68
CA PRO A 38 -3.70 5.87 12.87
C PRO A 38 -3.81 4.43 12.31
N SER A 39 -4.38 3.51 13.06
CA SER A 39 -4.58 2.11 12.65
C SER A 39 -5.64 2.01 11.56
N VAL A 40 -6.78 2.70 11.70
CA VAL A 40 -7.84 2.76 10.69
C VAL A 40 -7.34 3.39 9.39
N ALA A 41 -6.65 4.53 9.48
CA ALA A 41 -6.08 5.18 8.30
C ALA A 41 -5.04 4.30 7.59
N GLN A 42 -4.21 3.59 8.35
CA GLN A 42 -3.23 2.65 7.79
C GLN A 42 -3.91 1.41 7.16
N ALA A 43 -5.02 0.93 7.74
CA ALA A 43 -5.84 -0.14 7.19
C ALA A 43 -6.40 0.25 5.82
N MET A 44 -7.02 1.42 5.73
CA MET A 44 -7.59 1.94 4.49
C MET A 44 -6.52 2.15 3.42
N LYS A 45 -5.39 2.79 3.76
CA LYS A 45 -4.24 2.92 2.83
C LYS A 45 -3.78 1.56 2.30
N ARG A 46 -3.75 0.53 3.15
CA ARG A 46 -3.39 -0.83 2.77
C ARG A 46 -4.42 -1.44 1.82
N VAL A 47 -5.71 -1.35 2.12
CA VAL A 47 -6.79 -1.82 1.25
C VAL A 47 -6.73 -1.13 -0.13
N ASN A 48 -6.56 0.20 -0.18
CA ASN A 48 -6.44 0.91 -1.47
C ASN A 48 -5.27 0.39 -2.28
N ARG A 49 -4.12 0.23 -1.62
CA ARG A 49 -2.90 -0.23 -2.29
C ARG A 49 -3.10 -1.63 -2.85
N LEU A 50 -3.79 -2.52 -2.15
CA LEU A 50 -4.10 -3.86 -2.65
C LEU A 50 -5.06 -3.79 -3.83
N ARG A 51 -6.12 -2.97 -3.76
CA ARG A 51 -7.04 -2.69 -4.88
C ARG A 51 -6.29 -2.26 -6.13
N LEU A 52 -5.50 -1.18 -6.03
CA LEU A 52 -4.78 -0.61 -7.17
C LEU A 52 -3.77 -1.60 -7.76
N ARG A 53 -3.07 -2.35 -6.90
CA ARG A 53 -2.13 -3.39 -7.36
C ARG A 53 -2.84 -4.54 -8.06
N PHE A 54 -4.00 -4.96 -7.58
CA PHE A 54 -4.79 -6.01 -8.21
C PHE A 54 -5.31 -5.56 -9.57
N LEU A 55 -5.90 -4.35 -9.66
CA LEU A 55 -6.38 -3.79 -10.92
C LEU A 55 -5.25 -3.66 -11.95
N ALA A 56 -4.09 -3.14 -11.54
CA ALA A 56 -2.92 -3.05 -12.41
C ALA A 56 -2.43 -4.44 -12.88
N LEU A 57 -2.49 -5.45 -12.00
CA LEU A 57 -2.12 -6.83 -12.35
C LEU A 57 -3.10 -7.44 -13.36
N VAL A 58 -4.40 -7.26 -13.17
CA VAL A 58 -5.41 -7.76 -14.12
C VAL A 58 -5.29 -7.05 -15.47
N ALA A 59 -5.08 -5.73 -15.47
CA ALA A 59 -4.85 -4.99 -16.70
C ALA A 59 -3.60 -5.50 -17.45
N ALA A 60 -2.51 -5.77 -16.73
CA ALA A 60 -1.30 -6.33 -17.31
C ALA A 60 -1.50 -7.78 -17.81
N PHE A 61 -2.26 -8.59 -17.09
CA PHE A 61 -2.61 -9.96 -17.48
C PHE A 61 -3.41 -9.98 -18.78
N ARG A 62 -4.50 -9.19 -18.84
CA ARG A 62 -5.33 -9.05 -20.05
C ARG A 62 -4.56 -8.51 -21.25
N ALA A 63 -3.58 -7.64 -21.01
CA ALA A 63 -2.70 -7.14 -22.07
C ALA A 63 -1.62 -8.15 -22.51
N GLY A 64 -1.54 -9.34 -21.90
CA GLY A 64 -0.45 -10.30 -22.15
C GLY A 64 0.92 -9.82 -21.68
N ARG A 65 0.98 -8.77 -20.83
CA ARG A 65 2.20 -8.08 -20.39
C ARG A 65 2.51 -8.37 -18.92
N LEU A 66 2.41 -9.62 -18.49
CA LEU A 66 2.81 -9.99 -17.14
C LEU A 66 4.30 -9.69 -16.94
N ARG A 67 4.58 -8.65 -16.15
CA ARG A 67 5.97 -8.24 -15.90
C ARG A 67 6.65 -9.36 -15.10
N PRO A 68 7.81 -9.88 -15.56
CA PRO A 68 8.59 -10.80 -14.74
C PRO A 68 8.93 -10.13 -13.42
N PRO A 69 9.01 -10.88 -12.30
CA PRO A 69 9.35 -10.31 -11.00
C PRO A 69 10.67 -9.55 -11.12
N ARG A 70 10.63 -8.22 -10.99
CA ARG A 70 11.86 -7.44 -11.05
C ARG A 70 12.74 -7.91 -9.88
N PRO A 71 13.99 -8.32 -10.12
CA PRO A 71 14.90 -8.66 -9.02
C PRO A 71 14.90 -7.47 -8.08
N GLY A 72 14.53 -7.72 -6.82
CA GLY A 72 14.43 -6.66 -5.83
C GLY A 72 15.76 -5.95 -5.80
N ARG A 73 15.82 -4.67 -6.19
CA ARG A 73 16.97 -3.85 -5.84
C ARG A 73 17.03 -3.91 -4.33
N HIS A 74 18.01 -4.63 -3.79
CA HIS A 74 18.38 -4.54 -2.40
C HIS A 74 18.91 -3.12 -2.20
N GLY A 75 17.98 -2.18 -2.10
CA GLY A 75 18.25 -0.78 -1.90
C GLY A 75 18.83 -0.67 -0.52
N GLY A 76 20.17 -0.72 -0.44
CA GLY A 76 20.95 -0.20 0.68
C GLY A 76 20.83 1.32 0.77
N GLY A 77 19.61 1.84 0.61
CA GLY A 77 19.32 3.23 0.93
C GLY A 77 19.58 3.39 2.41
N ALA A 78 20.48 4.31 2.74
CA ALA A 78 20.81 4.66 4.10
C ALA A 78 19.53 4.71 4.95
N LYS A 79 19.57 4.08 6.13
CA LYS A 79 18.50 4.14 7.13
C LYS A 79 18.38 5.58 7.62
N GLY A 80 17.82 6.46 6.80
CA GLY A 80 17.39 7.78 7.21
C GLY A 80 16.36 7.62 8.31
N ASN A 81 16.26 8.62 9.18
CA ASN A 81 15.41 8.65 10.36
C ASN A 81 13.91 8.74 9.99
N ARG A 82 13.41 7.75 9.23
CA ARG A 82 12.01 7.66 8.84
C ARG A 82 11.20 7.24 10.06
N PRO A 83 10.06 7.89 10.33
CA PRO A 83 9.18 7.51 11.42
C PRO A 83 8.80 6.04 11.28
N LYS A 84 8.79 5.32 12.42
CA LYS A 84 8.40 3.91 12.46
C LYS A 84 6.94 3.82 11.97
N PRO A 85 6.63 2.97 10.97
CA PRO A 85 5.26 2.83 10.49
C PRO A 85 4.38 2.26 11.61
N VAL A 86 3.15 2.77 11.71
CA VAL A 86 2.12 2.24 12.62
C VAL A 86 1.93 0.76 12.33
N ARG A 87 2.04 -0.06 13.38
CA ARG A 87 1.87 -1.51 13.27
C ARG A 87 0.38 -1.83 13.27
N LEU A 88 -0.10 -2.41 12.18
CA LEU A 88 -1.44 -2.96 12.12
C LEU A 88 -1.52 -4.26 12.96
N PRO A 89 -2.70 -4.58 13.51
CA PRO A 89 -2.93 -5.89 14.12
C PRO A 89 -2.53 -7.02 13.17
N SER A 90 -1.92 -8.06 13.73
CA SER A 90 -1.45 -9.23 12.98
C SER A 90 -2.36 -10.45 13.11
N LYS A 91 -3.43 -10.38 13.91
CA LYS A 91 -4.37 -11.50 14.12
C LYS A 91 -5.17 -11.77 12.85
N PHE A 92 -5.48 -13.03 12.56
CA PHE A 92 -6.37 -13.38 11.45
C PHE A 92 -7.76 -12.77 11.64
N GLY A 93 -8.35 -12.21 10.59
CA GLY A 93 -9.69 -11.62 10.64
C GLY A 93 -9.82 -10.34 11.47
N TRP A 94 -8.72 -9.66 11.81
CA TRP A 94 -8.77 -8.49 12.70
C TRP A 94 -9.64 -7.33 12.18
N MET A 95 -9.90 -7.26 10.88
CA MET A 95 -10.74 -6.21 10.29
C MET A 95 -12.24 -6.39 10.59
N LEU A 96 -12.66 -7.60 11.00
CA LEU A 96 -14.07 -7.88 11.34
C LEU A 96 -14.57 -7.13 12.58
N ARG A 97 -13.66 -6.54 13.36
CA ARG A 97 -14.02 -5.67 14.50
C ARG A 97 -14.70 -4.36 14.09
N TYR A 98 -14.62 -3.98 12.80
CA TYR A 98 -15.23 -2.77 12.26
C TYR A 98 -16.70 -2.96 11.84
N GLY A 99 -17.41 -3.91 12.46
CA GLY A 99 -18.86 -4.07 12.30
C GLY A 99 -19.29 -5.07 11.23
N SER A 100 -20.61 -5.30 11.20
CA SER A 100 -21.28 -6.29 10.36
C SER A 100 -21.17 -5.98 8.86
N GLU A 101 -21.07 -4.72 8.47
CA GLU A 101 -20.88 -4.34 7.06
C GLU A 101 -19.58 -4.92 6.48
N VAL A 102 -18.48 -4.88 7.25
CA VAL A 102 -17.22 -5.50 6.86
C VAL A 102 -17.36 -7.02 6.74
N ALA A 103 -18.12 -7.65 7.63
CA ALA A 103 -18.42 -9.08 7.56
C ALA A 103 -19.24 -9.44 6.30
N CYS A 104 -20.19 -8.58 5.89
CA CYS A 104 -20.93 -8.73 4.64
C CYS A 104 -20.01 -8.62 3.41
N ARG A 105 -19.06 -7.67 3.41
CA ARG A 105 -18.07 -7.56 2.32
C ARG A 105 -17.09 -8.73 2.29
N ARG A 106 -16.77 -9.31 3.45
CA ARG A 106 -16.02 -10.57 3.54
C ARG A 106 -16.78 -11.70 2.83
N SER A 107 -18.05 -11.94 3.16
CA SER A 107 -18.82 -13.03 2.53
C SER A 107 -18.98 -12.84 1.03
N GLN A 108 -19.18 -11.60 0.57
CA GLN A 108 -19.19 -11.28 -0.87
C GLN A 108 -17.85 -11.59 -1.54
N LEU A 109 -16.72 -11.24 -0.91
CA LEU A 109 -15.39 -11.56 -1.46
C LEU A 109 -15.14 -13.07 -1.49
N GLU A 110 -15.55 -13.78 -0.45
CA GLU A 110 -15.43 -15.24 -0.35
C GLU A 110 -16.26 -15.94 -1.43
N HIS A 111 -17.52 -15.54 -1.59
CA HIS A 111 -18.38 -16.01 -2.68
C HIS A 111 -17.79 -15.68 -4.06
N TRP A 112 -17.27 -14.46 -4.24
CA TRP A 112 -16.64 -14.07 -5.50
C TRP A 112 -15.41 -14.93 -5.82
N LEU A 113 -14.61 -15.31 -4.82
CA LEU A 113 -13.43 -16.17 -4.99
C LEU A 113 -13.80 -17.62 -5.35
N THR A 114 -14.95 -18.12 -4.89
CA THR A 114 -15.36 -19.51 -5.11
C THR A 114 -16.22 -19.69 -6.35
N THR A 115 -17.09 -18.73 -6.68
CA THR A 115 -18.04 -18.85 -7.80
C THR A 115 -17.46 -18.41 -9.14
N ASN A 116 -16.51 -17.46 -9.16
CA ASN A 116 -15.97 -16.95 -10.42
C ASN A 116 -14.82 -17.81 -10.96
N ALA A 117 -15.07 -18.54 -12.04
CA ALA A 117 -14.06 -19.32 -12.75
C ALA A 117 -12.87 -18.46 -13.24
N GLU A 118 -13.12 -17.23 -13.72
CA GLU A 118 -12.05 -16.31 -14.14
C GLU A 118 -11.13 -15.90 -12.98
N ALA A 119 -11.69 -15.69 -11.79
CA ALA A 119 -10.90 -15.36 -10.60
C ALA A 119 -10.03 -16.56 -10.20
N ALA A 120 -10.58 -17.77 -10.23
CA ALA A 120 -9.85 -19.01 -9.98
C ALA A 120 -8.71 -19.22 -11.00
N ALA A 121 -8.98 -19.01 -12.30
CA ALA A 121 -7.99 -19.10 -13.36
C ALA A 121 -6.84 -18.09 -13.16
N LEU A 122 -7.16 -16.82 -12.87
CA LEU A 122 -6.16 -15.79 -12.58
C LEU A 122 -5.30 -16.15 -11.34
N ILE A 123 -5.90 -16.78 -10.34
CA ILE A 123 -5.20 -17.23 -9.12
C ILE A 123 -4.26 -18.40 -9.42
N ALA A 124 -4.66 -19.32 -10.29
CA ALA A 124 -3.87 -20.46 -10.71
C ALA A 124 -2.70 -20.05 -11.62
N GLU A 125 -2.97 -19.25 -12.66
CA GLU A 125 -1.99 -18.87 -13.68
C GLU A 125 -0.99 -17.82 -13.18
N VAL A 126 -1.42 -16.91 -12.30
CA VAL A 126 -0.60 -15.75 -11.90
C VAL A 126 -0.31 -15.78 -10.41
N PRO A 127 0.81 -16.39 -9.94
CA PRO A 127 1.16 -16.45 -8.52
C PRO A 127 1.25 -15.07 -7.83
N GLN A 128 1.44 -14.00 -8.60
CA GLN A 128 1.44 -12.63 -8.09
C GLN A 128 0.06 -12.19 -7.58
N SER A 129 -1.05 -12.66 -8.18
CA SER A 129 -2.42 -12.35 -7.73
C SER A 129 -2.64 -12.89 -6.31
N ARG A 130 -2.24 -14.16 -6.05
CA ARG A 130 -2.26 -14.78 -4.70
C ARG A 130 -1.49 -13.96 -3.67
N ARG A 131 -0.32 -13.42 -4.03
CA ARG A 131 0.48 -12.58 -3.11
C ARG A 131 -0.20 -11.26 -2.76
N ILE A 132 -1.01 -10.71 -3.67
CA ILE A 132 -1.79 -9.48 -3.45
C ILE A 132 -3.04 -9.80 -2.62
N LEU A 133 -3.73 -10.92 -2.90
CA LEU A 133 -4.95 -11.32 -2.21
C LEU A 133 -4.68 -11.83 -0.79
N ARG A 134 -3.59 -12.57 -0.55
CA ARG A 134 -3.30 -13.17 0.77
C ARG A 134 -3.34 -12.17 1.93
N PRO A 135 -2.71 -10.97 1.85
CA PRO A 135 -2.88 -9.95 2.89
C PRO A 135 -4.33 -9.52 3.11
N LEU A 136 -5.11 -9.35 2.05
CA LEU A 136 -6.52 -8.94 2.14
C LEU A 136 -7.35 -10.02 2.82
N CYS A 137 -7.25 -11.26 2.35
CA CYS A 137 -7.96 -12.41 2.89
C CYS A 137 -7.57 -12.66 4.36
N HIS A 138 -6.30 -12.52 4.73
CA HIS A 138 -5.87 -12.60 6.13
C HIS A 138 -6.49 -11.49 7.02
N MET A 139 -6.61 -10.25 6.52
CA MET A 139 -7.25 -9.17 7.29
C MET A 139 -8.74 -9.44 7.51
N LEU A 140 -9.41 -10.02 6.51
CA LEU A 140 -10.83 -10.32 6.51
C LEU A 140 -11.18 -11.68 7.13
N GLY A 141 -10.19 -12.53 7.41
CA GLY A 141 -10.42 -13.86 7.97
C GLY A 141 -10.92 -14.87 6.94
N ILE A 142 -10.54 -14.71 5.67
CA ILE A 142 -10.86 -15.63 4.58
C ILE A 142 -9.67 -16.56 4.39
N GLU A 143 -9.93 -17.85 4.39
CA GLU A 143 -8.96 -18.87 4.04
C GLU A 143 -8.83 -18.94 2.52
N LEU A 144 -7.63 -18.67 2.01
CA LEU A 144 -7.37 -18.79 0.58
C LEU A 144 -7.06 -20.26 0.30
N PRO A 145 -7.68 -20.89 -0.72
CA PRO A 145 -7.38 -22.27 -1.07
C PRO A 145 -5.86 -22.44 -1.23
N GLU A 146 -5.33 -23.47 -0.57
CA GLU A 146 -3.90 -23.77 -0.57
C GLU A 146 -3.51 -24.29 -1.96
N ALA A 147 -3.31 -23.38 -2.90
CA ALA A 147 -2.84 -23.79 -4.21
C ALA A 147 -1.45 -24.44 -4.08
N PRO A 148 -1.15 -25.41 -4.96
CA PRO A 148 -0.07 -26.36 -4.81
C PRO A 148 1.21 -25.66 -4.39
N ARG A 149 1.72 -26.05 -3.22
CA ARG A 149 2.97 -25.50 -2.71
C ARG A 149 4.03 -25.78 -3.77
N LEU A 150 4.59 -24.73 -4.35
CA LEU A 150 5.80 -24.86 -5.14
C LEU A 150 6.82 -25.61 -4.28
N PRO A 151 7.52 -26.62 -4.83
CA PRO A 151 8.51 -27.36 -4.07
C PRO A 151 9.48 -26.36 -3.41
N PRO A 152 9.85 -26.58 -2.14
CA PRO A 152 10.69 -25.65 -1.41
C PRO A 152 11.94 -25.34 -2.24
N ARG A 153 12.15 -24.06 -2.56
CA ARG A 153 13.32 -23.64 -3.35
C ARG A 153 14.57 -24.16 -2.63
N PRO A 154 15.46 -24.89 -3.33
CA PRO A 154 16.64 -25.47 -2.69
C PRO A 154 17.37 -24.36 -1.93
N LYS A 155 17.59 -24.58 -0.63
CA LYS A 155 18.30 -23.62 0.22
C LYS A 155 19.68 -23.45 -0.38
N ARG A 156 19.90 -22.34 -1.09
CA ARG A 156 21.23 -21.99 -1.61
C ARG A 156 22.12 -21.95 -0.38
N LYS A 157 23.05 -22.90 -0.24
CA LYS A 157 24.03 -22.93 0.86
C LYS A 157 24.65 -21.54 0.85
N ARG A 158 24.28 -20.72 1.84
CA ARG A 158 24.90 -19.42 2.05
C ARG A 158 26.35 -19.79 2.33
N GLN A 159 27.22 -19.64 1.32
CA GLN A 159 28.65 -19.64 1.55
C GLN A 159 28.84 -18.55 2.59
N ARG A 160 29.03 -18.97 3.85
CA ARG A 160 29.54 -18.10 4.88
C ARG A 160 30.91 -17.73 4.34
N THR A 161 31.00 -16.62 3.62
CA THR A 161 32.26 -15.90 3.47
C THR A 161 32.76 -15.74 4.89
N ARG A 162 33.75 -16.55 5.24
CA ARG A 162 34.41 -16.51 6.54
C ARG A 162 34.78 -15.05 6.72
N LYS A 163 34.21 -14.43 7.75
CA LYS A 163 34.64 -13.11 8.20
C LYS A 163 36.15 -13.25 8.38
N PRO A 164 37.01 -12.52 7.64
CA PRO A 164 38.45 -12.64 7.83
C PRO A 164 38.71 -12.36 9.30
N GLU A 165 39.20 -13.40 9.97
CA GLU A 165 39.63 -13.37 11.35
C GLU A 165 40.70 -12.28 11.39
N ARG A 166 40.41 -11.20 12.12
CA ARG A 166 41.43 -10.19 12.40
C ARG A 166 42.30 -10.79 13.50
N ASP A 167 43.10 -11.77 13.12
CA ASP A 167 44.25 -12.20 13.91
C ASP A 167 45.30 -11.13 13.71
N GLY A 168 45.28 -10.19 14.65
CA GLY A 168 46.11 -9.00 14.66
C GLY A 168 46.21 -8.49 16.07
N ALA A 169 46.70 -9.35 16.96
CA ALA A 169 47.41 -8.94 18.15
C ALA A 169 48.58 -8.03 17.73
N GLY A 170 48.34 -6.73 17.80
CA GLY A 170 49.34 -5.68 17.66
C GLY A 170 49.28 -4.80 18.89
N SER A 171 49.71 -5.36 20.02
CA SER A 171 50.21 -4.59 21.16
C SER A 171 51.43 -3.80 20.67
N GLY A 172 51.22 -2.53 20.34
CA GLY A 172 52.28 -1.61 19.94
C GLY A 172 51.97 -0.24 20.52
N SER A 173 52.80 0.15 21.49
CA SER A 173 52.77 1.38 22.25
C SER A 173 52.63 2.64 21.41
N ALA A 174 52.13 3.66 22.10
CA ALA A 174 52.37 5.07 21.83
C ALA A 174 53.80 5.33 21.32
N GLU A 175 53.92 6.04 20.20
CA GLU A 175 54.46 7.41 20.17
C GLU A 175 54.55 7.91 18.73
N GLY A 176 54.18 9.19 18.55
CA GLY A 176 54.70 10.07 17.51
C GLY A 176 54.57 9.64 16.06
N SER A 177 53.55 10.14 15.36
CA SER A 177 53.82 10.76 14.05
C SER A 177 52.66 11.62 13.59
N ALA A 178 52.76 12.90 13.91
CA ALA A 178 52.14 13.94 13.13
C ALA A 178 52.70 13.87 11.70
N ARG A 179 51.94 13.36 10.73
CA ARG A 179 52.15 13.69 9.31
C ARG A 179 50.91 13.40 8.47
N SER A 180 50.48 14.46 7.82
CA SER A 180 49.73 14.44 6.56
C SER A 180 48.27 13.98 6.63
N ARG A 181 47.44 14.89 7.18
CA ARG A 181 46.11 15.12 6.63
C ARG A 181 46.27 15.53 5.16
N ALA A 182 46.29 14.56 4.25
CA ALA A 182 45.91 14.80 2.88
C ALA A 182 44.43 15.21 2.92
N VAL A 183 44.19 16.51 2.79
CA VAL A 183 42.89 17.13 2.62
C VAL A 183 42.29 16.52 1.36
N SER A 184 41.52 15.45 1.54
CA SER A 184 40.61 14.98 0.51
C SER A 184 39.63 16.14 0.27
N PRO A 185 39.51 16.69 -0.96
CA PRO A 185 38.60 17.78 -1.24
C PRO A 185 37.20 17.27 -0.93
N ARG A 186 36.69 17.73 0.21
CA ARG A 186 35.34 17.50 0.67
C ARG A 186 34.45 18.14 -0.39
N ALA A 187 34.00 17.33 -1.36
CA ALA A 187 33.02 17.72 -2.35
C ALA A 187 31.90 18.41 -1.56
N ALA A 188 31.78 19.71 -1.80
CA ALA A 188 30.88 20.59 -1.08
C ALA A 188 29.46 20.11 -1.38
N THR A 189 28.95 19.21 -0.55
CA THR A 189 27.53 18.96 -0.38
C THR A 189 26.96 20.10 0.45
N GLY A 190 27.22 21.33 0.00
CA GLY A 190 26.44 22.48 0.39
C GLY A 190 25.03 22.18 -0.07
N LYS A 191 24.08 22.14 0.87
CA LYS A 191 22.67 22.18 0.50
C LYS A 191 22.51 23.42 -0.39
N PRO A 192 21.91 23.31 -1.58
CA PRO A 192 21.76 24.46 -2.46
C PRO A 192 21.08 25.57 -1.68
N THR A 193 21.65 26.77 -1.77
CA THR A 193 21.10 27.93 -1.05
C THR A 193 19.70 28.24 -1.57
N LYS A 194 18.85 28.89 -0.77
CA LYS A 194 17.48 29.22 -1.18
C LYS A 194 17.44 29.98 -2.52
N ALA A 195 18.45 30.82 -2.80
CA ALA A 195 18.61 31.53 -4.06
C ALA A 195 18.90 30.59 -5.24
N GLU A 196 19.73 29.57 -5.02
CA GLU A 196 20.08 28.55 -6.02
C GLU A 196 18.87 27.66 -6.35
N ILE A 197 18.11 27.24 -5.33
CA ILE A 197 16.84 26.50 -5.52
C ILE A 197 15.83 27.34 -6.32
N LEU A 198 15.74 28.65 -6.04
CA LEU A 198 14.86 29.56 -6.76
C LEU A 198 15.32 29.79 -8.21
N SER A 199 16.63 29.73 -8.49
CA SER A 199 17.16 29.85 -9.86
C SER A 199 16.77 28.68 -10.77
N TRP A 200 16.52 27.49 -10.20
CA TRP A 200 16.07 26.31 -10.93
C TRP A 200 14.55 26.28 -11.19
N MET A 201 13.81 27.27 -10.70
CA MET A 201 12.37 27.38 -10.89
C MET A 201 11.97 28.69 -11.61
N PRO A 202 12.44 28.96 -12.85
CA PRO A 202 11.92 30.09 -13.61
C PRO A 202 10.44 29.84 -13.93
N GLY A 203 9.54 30.69 -13.43
CA GLY A 203 8.16 30.78 -13.91
C GLY A 203 7.04 30.18 -13.04
N GLN A 204 7.30 29.70 -11.82
CA GLN A 204 6.24 29.22 -10.91
C GLN A 204 5.55 30.37 -10.14
N LYS A 205 4.99 31.36 -10.85
CA LYS A 205 3.91 32.21 -10.34
C LYS A 205 2.55 31.60 -10.69
N ARG A 206 2.36 30.30 -10.45
CA ARG A 206 1.02 29.71 -10.50
C ARG A 206 0.54 29.53 -9.06
N PRO A 207 -0.48 30.27 -8.61
CA PRO A 207 -1.06 30.04 -7.29
C PRO A 207 -1.50 28.58 -7.21
N MET A 208 -1.08 27.90 -6.14
CA MET A 208 -1.41 26.49 -5.92
C MET A 208 -2.93 26.32 -5.88
N PRO A 209 -3.51 25.31 -6.55
CA PRO A 209 -4.95 25.13 -6.64
C PRO A 209 -5.64 24.82 -5.30
N TRP A 210 -4.88 24.52 -4.23
CA TRP A 210 -5.43 24.34 -2.89
C TRP A 210 -5.49 25.63 -2.06
N SER A 211 -5.01 26.77 -2.57
CA SER A 211 -5.12 28.08 -1.92
C SER A 211 -6.48 28.76 -2.14
N ARG A 212 -7.43 28.12 -2.85
CA ARG A 212 -8.83 28.55 -2.81
C ARG A 212 -9.41 28.11 -1.48
N SER A 213 -9.41 29.03 -0.51
CA SER A 213 -10.34 28.96 0.62
C SER A 213 -11.73 28.63 0.08
N PRO A 214 -12.40 27.58 0.57
CA PRO A 214 -13.78 27.33 0.17
C PRO A 214 -14.59 28.56 0.58
N ALA A 215 -15.19 29.22 -0.41
CA ALA A 215 -16.22 30.20 -0.16
C ALA A 215 -17.22 29.54 0.80
N ARG A 216 -17.47 30.22 1.93
CA ARG A 216 -18.49 29.83 2.90
C ARG A 216 -19.79 29.58 2.13
N ASN A 217 -20.16 28.32 1.94
CA ASN A 217 -21.50 27.95 1.55
C ASN A 217 -22.40 28.41 2.69
N LYS A 218 -23.07 29.56 2.49
CA LYS A 218 -24.21 29.95 3.33
C LYS A 218 -25.22 28.81 3.25
N PRO A 219 -25.69 28.25 4.37
CA PRO A 219 -26.78 27.30 4.33
C PRO A 219 -28.03 27.98 3.73
N PRO A 220 -28.80 27.29 2.89
CA PRO A 220 -30.06 27.83 2.37
C PRO A 220 -31.02 28.13 3.53
N PRO A 221 -31.83 29.20 3.44
CA PRO A 221 -32.79 29.54 4.47
C PRO A 221 -33.82 28.42 4.60
N LEU A 222 -34.07 27.98 5.85
CA LEU A 222 -35.12 27.03 6.18
C LEU A 222 -36.48 27.65 5.86
N ILE A 223 -37.17 27.09 4.86
CA ILE A 223 -38.54 27.42 4.53
C ILE A 223 -39.42 26.94 5.70
N ARG A 224 -40.01 27.87 6.45
CA ARG A 224 -41.00 27.55 7.48
C ARG A 224 -42.32 27.15 6.81
N PRO A 225 -42.94 26.01 7.17
CA PRO A 225 -44.27 25.68 6.70
C PRO A 225 -45.29 26.65 7.32
N THR A 226 -45.98 27.39 6.47
CA THR A 226 -47.14 28.21 6.87
C THR A 226 -48.29 27.26 7.19
N SER A 227 -48.66 27.17 8.47
CA SER A 227 -49.89 26.52 8.91
C SER A 227 -51.08 27.31 8.34
N LYS A 228 -51.80 26.71 7.40
CA LYS A 228 -53.15 27.17 7.01
C LYS A 228 -54.14 26.46 7.91
N MET A 229 -54.80 27.22 8.76
CA MET A 229 -56.00 26.81 9.46
C MET A 229 -57.14 26.63 8.47
N ALA A 230 -57.87 25.53 8.60
CA ALA A 230 -59.26 25.35 8.19
C ALA A 230 -59.93 24.48 9.24
#